data_AF-A0A833G8Y5-F1
#
_entry.id   AF-A0A833G8Y5-F1
#
_cell.length_a   1.000
_cell.length_b   1.000
_cell.length_c   1.000
_cell.angle_alpha   90.00
_cell.angle_beta   90.00
_cell.angle_gamma   90.00
#
_symmetry.space_group_name_H-M   'P 1'
#
loop_
_entity.id
_entity.type
_entity.pdbx_description
1 polymer ?
#
loop_
_entity_poly.entity_id
_entity_poly.type
_entity_poly.pdbx_seq_one_letter_code
_entity_poly.pdbx_strand_id
1 'polypeptide(L)'
;VTFRDMGAAFMVALLGIYILVVAQFGSFKVPLVILTPIPLTFIGILGGHWLFSAPFSATSMIGFIALAGIIVRNSILLVDFIRHTDPAGRPLTDILIEAGSIRFKPILLTALAAMIGAAVILADPIFQGLAISLLFGLASSTLLTVLVIPAIYRVLRT
;
A
#
# COMPACT_ATOMS: atom_id res chain seq x y z
N VAL A 1 -12.65 -21.23 10.33
CA VAL A 1 -12.05 -20.68 11.58
C VAL A 1 -10.82 -19.86 11.25
N THR A 2 -9.84 -20.44 10.55
CA THR A 2 -8.63 -19.76 10.04
C THR A 2 -8.87 -18.39 9.38
N PHE A 3 -9.80 -18.25 8.44
CA PHE A 3 -10.10 -16.95 7.80
C PHE A 3 -10.62 -15.88 8.78
N ARG A 4 -11.41 -16.29 9.78
CA ARG A 4 -11.92 -15.35 10.80
C ARG A 4 -10.77 -14.86 11.67
N ASP A 5 -9.88 -15.76 12.07
CA ASP A 5 -8.76 -15.43 12.94
C ASP A 5 -7.71 -14.59 12.19
N MET A 6 -7.49 -14.87 10.90
CA MET A 6 -6.65 -14.04 10.02
C MET A 6 -7.27 -12.67 9.74
N GLY A 7 -8.58 -12.59 9.55
CA GLY A 7 -9.30 -11.31 9.43
C GLY A 7 -9.20 -10.47 10.71
N ALA A 8 -9.32 -11.10 11.87
CA ALA A 8 -9.11 -10.43 13.16
C ALA A 8 -7.66 -9.94 13.29
N ALA A 9 -6.67 -10.76 12.91
CA ALA A 9 -5.27 -10.37 12.89
C ALA A 9 -5.01 -9.16 11.96
N PHE A 10 -5.65 -9.13 10.78
CA PHE A 10 -5.59 -7.99 9.87
C PHE A 10 -6.17 -6.72 10.48
N MET A 11 -7.31 -6.81 11.16
CA MET A 11 -7.91 -5.66 11.85
C MET A 11 -7.01 -5.14 12.98
N VAL A 12 -6.40 -6.03 13.76
CA VAL A 12 -5.42 -5.65 14.79
C VAL A 12 -4.21 -4.98 14.17
N ALA A 13 -3.69 -5.52 13.06
CA ALA A 13 -2.57 -4.93 12.33
C ALA A 13 -2.90 -3.52 11.80
N LEU A 14 -4.08 -3.34 11.18
CA LEU A 14 -4.55 -2.04 10.71
C LEU A 14 -4.67 -1.02 11.84
N LEU A 15 -5.23 -1.43 12.97
CA LEU A 15 -5.39 -0.57 14.15
C LEU A 15 -4.04 -0.20 14.76
N GLY A 16 -3.11 -1.16 14.85
CA GLY A 16 -1.74 -0.90 15.29
C GLY A 16 -1.02 0.08 14.37
N ILE A 17 -1.12 -0.10 13.05
CA ILE A 17 -0.57 0.84 12.07
C ILE A 17 -1.20 2.22 12.25
N TYR A 18 -2.52 2.31 12.38
CA TYR A 18 -3.21 3.59 12.56
C TYR A 18 -2.66 4.34 13.78
N ILE A 19 -2.55 3.67 14.93
CA ILE A 19 -2.04 4.28 16.17
C ILE A 19 -0.59 4.76 15.99
N LEU A 20 0.28 3.93 15.39
CA LEU A 20 1.67 4.31 15.14
C LEU A 20 1.79 5.53 14.23
N VAL A 21 0.97 5.61 13.18
CA VAL A 21 0.96 6.75 12.25
C VAL A 21 0.37 8.00 12.90
N VAL A 22 -0.66 7.88 13.75
CA VAL A 22 -1.17 9.00 14.55
C VAL A 22 -0.06 9.53 15.46
N ALA A 23 0.65 8.65 16.17
CA ALA A 23 1.74 9.02 17.06
C ALA A 23 2.89 9.70 16.30
N GLN A 24 3.22 9.21 15.11
CA GLN A 24 4.28 9.80 14.26
C GLN A 24 3.93 11.21 13.75
N PHE A 25 2.69 11.42 13.29
CA PHE A 25 2.32 12.66 12.58
C PHE A 25 1.53 13.66 13.43
N GLY A 26 1.10 13.29 14.64
CA GLY A 26 0.32 14.14 15.54
C GLY A 26 -1.05 14.54 14.97
N SER A 27 -1.61 13.77 14.04
CA SER A 27 -2.88 14.10 13.36
C SER A 27 -3.70 12.83 13.13
N PHE A 28 -5.02 12.91 13.37
CA PHE A 28 -5.96 11.81 13.13
C PHE A 28 -6.42 11.70 11.67
N LYS A 29 -6.29 12.78 10.88
CA LYS A 29 -6.71 12.81 9.46
C LYS A 29 -5.64 12.24 8.53
N VAL A 30 -4.37 12.53 8.81
CA VAL A 30 -3.23 12.05 8.00
C VAL A 30 -3.16 10.52 7.87
N PRO A 31 -3.31 9.72 8.95
CA PRO A 31 -3.34 8.27 8.87
C PRO A 31 -4.44 7.73 7.97
N LEU A 32 -5.62 8.37 7.94
CA LEU A 32 -6.70 7.94 7.06
C LEU A 32 -6.28 8.01 5.59
N VAL A 33 -5.59 9.09 5.20
CA VAL A 33 -5.03 9.25 3.85
C VAL A 33 -4.01 8.13 3.55
N ILE A 34 -3.12 7.83 4.50
CA ILE A 34 -2.07 6.81 4.39
C ILE A 34 -2.64 5.39 4.26
N LEU A 35 -3.78 5.11 4.90
CA LEU A 35 -4.44 3.79 4.86
C LEU A 35 -5.34 3.60 3.63
N THR A 36 -5.76 4.66 2.95
CA THR A 36 -6.66 4.59 1.78
C THR A 36 -6.20 3.66 0.65
N PRO A 37 -4.90 3.45 0.37
CA PRO A 37 -4.51 2.55 -0.70
C PRO A 37 -4.69 1.07 -0.35
N ILE A 38 -4.81 0.70 0.94
CA ILE A 38 -4.91 -0.72 1.37
C ILE A 38 -6.17 -1.40 0.80
N PRO A 39 -7.39 -0.84 0.92
CA PRO A 39 -8.56 -1.43 0.27
C PRO A 39 -8.43 -1.49 -1.26
N LEU A 40 -7.75 -0.53 -1.87
CA LEU A 40 -7.56 -0.49 -3.32
C LEU A 40 -6.68 -1.64 -3.82
N THR A 41 -5.71 -2.09 -3.02
CA THR A 41 -4.87 -3.23 -3.42
C THR A 41 -5.57 -4.56 -3.34
N PHE A 42 -6.63 -4.66 -2.53
CA PHE A 42 -7.48 -5.82 -2.50
C PHE A 42 -8.09 -6.12 -3.88
N ILE A 43 -8.41 -5.08 -4.66
CA ILE A 43 -8.90 -5.21 -6.04
C ILE A 43 -7.86 -5.92 -6.91
N GLY A 44 -6.59 -5.50 -6.81
CA GLY A 44 -5.48 -6.14 -7.52
C GLY A 44 -5.30 -7.60 -7.13
N ILE A 45 -5.32 -7.90 -5.82
CA ILE A 45 -5.16 -9.27 -5.30
C ILE A 45 -6.25 -10.19 -5.83
N LEU A 46 -7.52 -9.76 -5.74
CA LEU A 46 -8.64 -10.55 -6.25
C LEU A 46 -8.55 -10.77 -7.76
N GLY A 47 -8.18 -9.73 -8.52
CA GLY A 47 -7.93 -9.83 -9.96
C GLY A 47 -6.80 -10.81 -10.31
N GLY A 48 -5.71 -10.81 -9.53
CA GLY A 48 -4.60 -11.74 -9.70
C GLY A 48 -5.00 -13.19 -9.42
N HIS A 49 -5.74 -13.42 -8.32
CA HIS A 49 -6.27 -14.74 -7.98
C HIS A 49 -7.22 -15.27 -9.05
N TRP A 50 -8.06 -14.39 -9.61
CA TRP A 50 -8.94 -14.74 -10.71
C TRP A 50 -8.18 -15.09 -11.99
N LEU A 51 -7.16 -14.30 -12.35
CA LEU A 51 -6.33 -14.54 -13.54
C LEU A 51 -5.56 -15.86 -13.47
N PHE A 52 -5.05 -16.22 -12.29
CA PHE A 52 -4.33 -17.48 -12.07
C PHE A 52 -5.26 -18.66 -11.73
N SER A 53 -6.58 -18.44 -11.68
CA SER A 53 -7.57 -19.43 -11.26
C SER A 53 -7.23 -20.10 -9.91
N ALA A 54 -6.57 -19.34 -9.02
CA ALA A 54 -6.07 -19.83 -7.75
C ALA A 54 -7.03 -19.42 -6.61
N PRO A 55 -7.39 -20.34 -5.70
CA PRO A 55 -8.27 -20.00 -4.59
C PRO A 55 -7.59 -18.98 -3.66
N PHE A 56 -8.37 -18.02 -3.16
CA PHE A 56 -7.90 -17.13 -2.11
C PHE A 56 -7.74 -17.95 -0.81
N SER A 57 -6.51 -18.08 -0.33
CA SER A 57 -6.15 -19.00 0.76
C SER A 57 -5.69 -18.25 2.02
N ALA A 58 -5.37 -18.99 3.09
CA ALA A 58 -4.76 -18.41 4.28
C ALA A 58 -3.39 -17.74 3.96
N THR A 59 -2.60 -18.33 3.06
CA THR A 59 -1.32 -17.74 2.64
C THR A 59 -1.52 -16.45 1.85
N SER A 60 -2.62 -16.32 1.09
CA SER A 60 -3.03 -15.05 0.48
C SER A 60 -3.31 -13.95 1.52
N MET A 61 -3.99 -14.27 2.62
CA MET A 61 -4.21 -13.30 3.70
C MET A 61 -2.91 -12.84 4.36
N ILE A 62 -1.95 -13.74 4.56
CA ILE A 62 -0.60 -13.37 5.05
C ILE A 62 0.04 -12.37 4.08
N GLY A 63 0.00 -12.67 2.77
CA GLY A 63 0.48 -11.76 1.74
C GLY A 63 -0.20 -10.39 1.79
N PHE A 64 -1.52 -10.34 1.98
CA PHE A 64 -2.27 -9.09 2.11
C PHE A 64 -1.88 -8.28 3.35
N ILE A 65 -1.71 -8.93 4.50
CA ILE A 65 -1.24 -8.27 5.74
C ILE A 65 0.17 -7.69 5.54
N ALA A 66 1.09 -8.46 4.94
CA ALA A 66 2.44 -8.00 4.65
C ALA A 66 2.44 -6.80 3.68
N LEU A 67 1.59 -6.87 2.66
CA LEU A 67 1.41 -5.81 1.67
C LEU A 67 0.94 -4.50 2.30
N ALA A 68 0.01 -4.55 3.26
CA ALA A 68 -0.47 -3.37 3.98
C ALA A 68 0.69 -2.58 4.61
N GLY A 69 1.67 -3.26 5.22
CA GLY A 69 2.86 -2.62 5.76
C GLY A 69 3.76 -1.95 4.70
N ILE A 70 3.98 -2.63 3.57
CA ILE A 70 4.78 -2.09 2.45
C ILE A 70 4.14 -0.81 1.89
N ILE A 71 2.82 -0.84 1.67
CA ILE A 71 2.05 0.29 1.15
C ILE A 71 2.08 1.47 2.12
N VAL A 72 1.89 1.20 3.41
CA VAL A 72 1.90 2.22 4.45
C VAL A 72 3.26 2.90 4.49
N ARG A 73 4.36 2.15 4.41
CA ARG A 73 5.71 2.73 4.35
C ARG A 73 5.88 3.70 3.17
N ASN A 74 5.42 3.31 1.98
CA ASN A 74 5.49 4.16 0.79
C ASN A 74 4.64 5.43 0.94
N SER A 75 3.45 5.28 1.52
CA SER A 75 2.49 6.37 1.77
C SER A 75 2.99 7.35 2.84
N ILE A 76 3.57 6.85 3.93
CA ILE A 76 4.23 7.65 4.98
C ILE A 76 5.30 8.52 4.34
N LEU A 77 6.20 7.95 3.54
CA LEU A 77 7.32 8.69 2.95
C LEU A 77 6.86 9.78 1.98
N LEU A 78 5.78 9.54 1.22
CA LEU A 78 5.23 10.55 0.32
C LEU A 78 4.57 11.69 1.10
N VAL A 79 3.73 11.36 2.09
CA VAL A 79 3.06 12.36 2.94
C VAL A 79 4.06 13.16 3.77
N ASP A 80 5.09 12.51 4.29
CA ASP A 80 6.16 13.13 5.06
C ASP A 80 6.92 14.16 4.22
N PHE A 81 7.26 13.79 2.98
CA PHE A 81 7.88 14.71 2.02
C PHE A 81 6.99 15.93 1.75
N ILE A 82 5.68 15.72 1.51
CA ILE A 82 4.73 16.82 1.28
C ILE A 82 4.65 17.76 2.48
N ARG A 83 4.73 17.23 3.72
CA ARG A 83 4.67 18.05 4.94
C ARG A 83 5.96 18.82 5.24
N HIS A 84 7.11 18.27 4.87
CA HIS A 84 8.42 18.89 5.09
C HIS A 84 8.88 19.78 3.93
N THR A 85 8.18 19.76 2.79
CA THR A 85 8.46 20.68 1.68
C THR A 85 7.97 22.07 2.04
N ASP A 86 8.87 23.05 2.07
CA ASP A 86 8.55 24.45 2.34
C ASP A 86 7.58 24.98 1.28
N PRO A 87 6.38 25.46 1.68
CA PRO A 87 5.41 25.94 0.73
C PRO A 87 5.85 27.17 -0.05
N ALA A 88 6.85 27.96 0.36
CA ALA A 88 7.49 29.08 -0.38
C ALA A 88 6.65 29.76 -1.51
N GLY A 89 5.36 30.05 -1.26
CA GLY A 89 4.42 30.60 -2.25
C GLY A 89 3.98 29.69 -3.40
N ARG A 90 4.39 28.42 -3.45
CA ARG A 90 4.02 27.43 -4.48
C ARG A 90 2.63 26.84 -4.24
N PRO A 91 1.84 26.61 -5.30
CA PRO A 91 0.55 25.94 -5.16
C PRO A 91 0.75 24.48 -4.72
N LEU A 92 -0.15 24.00 -3.85
CA LEU A 92 -0.11 22.64 -3.29
C LEU A 92 0.06 21.55 -4.37
N THR A 93 -0.55 21.77 -5.54
CA THR A 93 -0.47 20.87 -6.69
C THR A 93 0.96 20.65 -7.17
N ASP A 94 1.78 21.69 -7.21
CA ASP A 94 3.17 21.58 -7.68
C ASP A 94 4.03 20.77 -6.71
N ILE A 95 3.79 20.97 -5.41
CA ILE A 95 4.45 20.22 -4.33
C ILE A 95 4.06 18.73 -4.42
N LEU A 96 2.79 18.43 -4.69
CA LEU A 96 2.30 17.06 -4.84
C LEU A 96 2.92 16.36 -6.06
N ILE A 97 3.03 17.06 -7.19
CA ILE A 97 3.64 16.52 -8.42
C ILE A 97 5.13 16.25 -8.20
N GLU A 98 5.84 17.20 -7.56
CA GLU A 98 7.27 17.05 -7.27
C GLU A 98 7.54 15.89 -6.29
N ALA A 99 6.75 15.82 -5.22
CA ALA A 99 6.82 14.71 -4.27
C ALA A 99 6.59 13.36 -4.95
N GLY A 100 5.57 13.28 -5.83
CA GLY A 100 5.30 12.10 -6.63
C GLY A 100 6.49 11.72 -7.51
N SER A 101 7.07 12.68 -8.24
CA SER A 101 8.19 12.48 -9.15
C SER A 101 9.44 11.96 -8.44
N ILE A 102 9.82 12.57 -7.30
CA ILE A 102 11.00 12.20 -6.52
C ILE A 102 10.84 10.79 -5.92
N ARG A 103 9.65 10.46 -5.43
CA ARG A 103 9.38 9.19 -4.75
C ARG A 103 9.05 8.05 -5.70
N PHE A 104 8.66 8.35 -6.94
CA PHE A 104 8.27 7.35 -7.94
C PHE A 104 9.34 6.29 -8.15
N LYS A 105 10.58 6.70 -8.45
CA LYS A 105 11.68 5.79 -8.75
C LYS A 105 12.02 4.88 -7.55
N PRO A 106 12.18 5.39 -6.31
CA PRO A 106 12.33 4.54 -5.12
C PRO A 106 11.17 3.57 -4.88
N ILE A 107 9.91 4.01 -5.03
CA ILE A 107 8.73 3.16 -4.83
C ILE A 107 8.66 2.04 -5.87
N LEU A 108 9.01 2.33 -7.12
CA LEU A 108 9.09 1.32 -8.18
C LEU A 108 10.15 0.27 -7.90
N LEU A 109 11.36 0.69 -7.47
CA LEU A 109 12.45 -0.24 -7.18
C LEU A 109 12.09 -1.21 -6.04
N THR A 110 11.44 -0.73 -4.97
CA THR A 110 11.02 -1.60 -3.87
C THR A 110 9.90 -2.54 -4.27
N ALA A 111 8.94 -2.07 -5.07
CA ALA A 111 7.86 -2.91 -5.60
C ALA A 111 8.42 -4.00 -6.52
N LEU A 112 9.31 -3.65 -7.46
CA LEU A 112 9.95 -4.60 -8.36
C LEU A 112 10.75 -5.65 -7.60
N ALA A 113 11.56 -5.25 -6.60
CA ALA A 113 12.32 -6.19 -5.80
C ALA A 113 11.42 -7.23 -5.10
N ALA A 114 10.32 -6.78 -4.50
CA ALA A 114 9.37 -7.66 -3.84
C ALA A 114 8.57 -8.53 -4.84
N MET A 115 8.21 -8.00 -6.01
CA MET A 115 7.55 -8.78 -7.08
C MET A 115 8.46 -9.86 -7.65
N ILE A 116 9.75 -9.58 -7.83
CA ILE A 116 10.73 -10.59 -8.27
C ILE A 116 10.84 -11.70 -7.22
N GLY A 117 10.92 -11.35 -5.93
CA GLY A 117 10.91 -12.34 -4.85
C GLY A 117 9.63 -13.18 -4.82
N ALA A 118 8.47 -12.56 -5.00
CA ALA A 118 7.19 -13.26 -5.08
C ALA A 118 7.09 -14.17 -6.32
N ALA A 119 7.69 -13.77 -7.45
CA ALA A 119 7.69 -14.59 -8.66
C ALA A 119 8.44 -15.91 -8.48
N VAL A 120 9.51 -15.94 -7.68
CA VAL A 120 10.28 -17.17 -7.40
C VAL A 120 9.43 -18.21 -6.67
N ILE A 121 8.61 -17.79 -5.71
CA ILE A 121 7.76 -18.68 -4.91
C ILE A 121 6.37 -18.93 -5.53
N LEU A 122 6.10 -18.39 -6.72
CA LEU A 122 4.81 -18.52 -7.40
C LEU A 122 4.52 -19.95 -7.84
N ALA A 123 5.57 -20.72 -8.15
CA ALA A 123 5.46 -22.10 -8.59
C ALA A 123 5.16 -23.08 -7.44
N ASP A 124 5.39 -22.68 -6.18
CA ASP A 124 5.15 -23.53 -5.02
C ASP A 124 3.67 -23.52 -4.60
N PRO A 125 2.94 -24.66 -4.65
CA PRO A 125 1.50 -24.69 -4.35
C PRO A 125 1.14 -24.21 -2.93
N ILE A 126 2.07 -24.34 -1.98
CA ILE A 126 1.90 -23.90 -0.59
C ILE A 126 1.90 -22.36 -0.49
N PHE A 127 2.83 -21.71 -1.21
CA PHE A 127 3.05 -20.26 -1.15
C PHE A 127 2.42 -19.49 -2.31
N GLN A 128 1.82 -20.18 -3.27
CA GLN A 128 1.22 -19.59 -4.46
C GLN A 128 0.24 -18.46 -4.11
N GLY A 129 -0.63 -18.65 -3.12
CA GLY A 129 -1.58 -17.60 -2.70
C GLY A 129 -0.90 -16.33 -2.16
N LEU A 130 0.17 -16.50 -1.37
CA LEU A 130 0.99 -15.40 -0.88
C LEU A 130 1.71 -14.69 -2.04
N ALA A 131 2.27 -15.46 -2.95
CA ALA A 131 2.98 -14.97 -4.14
C ALA A 131 2.08 -14.11 -5.02
N ILE A 132 0.89 -14.62 -5.38
CA ILE A 132 -0.11 -13.90 -6.19
C ILE A 132 -0.53 -12.61 -5.49
N SER A 133 -0.79 -12.67 -4.17
CA SER A 133 -1.21 -11.51 -3.39
C SER A 133 -0.14 -10.41 -3.36
N LEU A 134 1.14 -10.78 -3.23
CA LEU A 134 2.23 -9.81 -3.30
C LEU A 134 2.43 -9.26 -4.70
N LEU A 135 2.46 -10.10 -5.73
CA LEU A 135 2.68 -9.69 -7.12
C LEU A 135 1.61 -8.70 -7.59
N PHE A 136 0.35 -9.11 -7.55
CA PHE A 136 -0.76 -8.30 -8.05
C PHE A 136 -1.13 -7.17 -7.11
N GLY A 137 -1.00 -7.42 -5.80
CA GLY A 137 -1.19 -6.39 -4.80
C GLY A 137 -0.19 -5.25 -4.97
N LEU A 138 1.11 -5.54 -5.13
CA LEU A 138 2.14 -4.53 -5.37
C LEU A 138 1.94 -3.82 -6.70
N ALA A 139 1.71 -4.58 -7.79
CA ALA A 139 1.49 -4.01 -9.11
C ALA A 139 0.34 -2.99 -9.10
N SER A 140 -0.81 -3.38 -8.53
CA SER A 140 -1.95 -2.49 -8.35
C SER A 140 -1.63 -1.33 -7.40
N SER A 141 -0.94 -1.59 -6.29
CA SER A 141 -0.59 -0.56 -5.31
C SER A 141 0.30 0.51 -5.88
N THR A 142 1.29 0.15 -6.69
CA THR A 142 2.30 1.09 -7.18
C THR A 142 1.68 2.02 -8.21
N LEU A 143 0.82 1.49 -9.09
CA LEU A 143 0.02 2.30 -10.02
C LEU A 143 -0.93 3.23 -9.28
N LEU A 144 -1.66 2.70 -8.28
CA LEU A 144 -2.69 3.46 -7.58
C LEU A 144 -2.10 4.47 -6.58
N THR A 145 -1.05 4.16 -5.83
CA THR A 145 -0.48 5.05 -4.80
C THR A 145 0.05 6.35 -5.41
N VAL A 146 0.67 6.27 -6.59
CA VAL A 146 1.24 7.44 -7.29
C VAL A 146 0.13 8.38 -7.79
N LEU A 147 -1.04 7.85 -8.16
CA LEU A 147 -2.16 8.64 -8.66
C LEU A 147 -3.13 9.08 -7.54
N VAL A 148 -3.45 8.16 -6.64
CA VAL A 148 -4.50 8.30 -5.63
C VAL A 148 -4.08 9.20 -4.48
N ILE A 149 -2.83 9.12 -4.00
CA ILE A 149 -2.40 9.96 -2.88
C ILE A 149 -2.41 11.45 -3.25
N PRO A 150 -1.84 11.91 -4.38
CA PRO A 150 -1.96 13.30 -4.80
C PRO A 150 -3.41 13.76 -4.99
N ALA A 151 -4.26 12.91 -5.58
CA ALA A 151 -5.67 13.22 -5.80
C ALA A 151 -6.45 13.41 -4.49
N ILE A 152 -6.32 12.47 -3.54
CA ILE A 152 -6.98 12.55 -2.23
C ILE A 152 -6.45 13.72 -1.43
N TYR A 153 -5.13 13.96 -1.43
CA TYR A 153 -4.55 15.06 -0.69
C TYR A 153 -5.02 16.43 -1.20
N ARG A 154 -5.19 16.57 -2.53
CA ARG A 154 -5.79 17.77 -3.12
C ARG A 154 -7.22 17.97 -2.65
N VAL A 155 -8.08 16.95 -2.76
CA VAL A 155 -9.49 17.04 -2.34
C VAL A 155 -9.62 17.37 -0.85
N LEU A 156 -8.77 16.80 0.00
CA LEU A 156 -8.84 17.00 1.45
C LEU A 156 -8.34 18.38 1.92
N ARG A 157 -7.58 19.09 1.08
CA ARG A 157 -7.06 20.45 1.34
C ARG A 157 -7.70 21.52 0.44
N THR A 158 -8.70 21.18 -0.38
CA THR A 158 -9.57 22.14 -1.07
C THR A 158 -10.71 22.52 -0.14
#